data_AF-A0A964I7Z2-F1
#
_entry.id   AF-A0A964I7Z2-F1
#
_cell.length_a   1.000
_cell.length_b   1.000
_cell.length_c   1.000
_cell.angle_alpha   90.00
_cell.angle_beta   90.00
_cell.angle_gamma   90.00
#
_symmetry.space_group_name_H-M   'P 1'
#
loop_
_entity.id
_entity.type
_entity.pdbx_description
1 polymer ?
#
loop_
_entity_poly.entity_id
_entity_poly.type
_entity_poly.pdbx_seq_one_letter_code
_entity_poly.pdbx_strand_id
1 'polypeptide(L)'
;MSAYQNASQWTALDLAGQWRVTKATDDSLRTSVGLDTDDAEWPLIAVPGHWQSHSMFSDESGPLLYRKDFELKKPEDGERNFVVLDGLFYQGDVWLDGAYLGDPEGYFVPHAYDVTALANLDTEHVLAIGATCAPQRDKKAKRNITGVFQHWDCINPSFNPGGIWRGVRIERTGPVRIDALRVLCRDASEARANLRLTARL
;
A
#
# COMPACT_ATOMS: atom_id res chain seq x y z
N MET A 1 -23.35 34.25 9.29
CA MET A 1 -21.99 34.02 8.76
C MET A 1 -21.17 33.25 9.79
N SER A 2 -21.36 31.93 9.86
CA SER A 2 -20.43 31.03 10.54
C SER A 2 -20.39 29.75 9.71
N ALA A 3 -19.47 29.71 8.74
CA ALA A 3 -19.25 28.59 7.83
C ALA A 3 -17.83 28.02 8.03
N TYR A 4 -17.35 28.03 9.27
CA TYR A 4 -16.03 27.50 9.66
C TYR A 4 -16.15 26.48 10.81
N GLN A 5 -17.19 25.65 10.79
CA GLN A 5 -17.36 24.51 11.69
C GLN A 5 -17.67 23.26 10.88
N ASN A 6 -16.68 22.83 10.10
CA ASN A 6 -16.40 21.45 9.74
C ASN A 6 -15.12 21.50 8.91
N ALA A 7 -13.99 21.71 9.58
CA ALA A 7 -12.73 21.29 8.98
C ALA A 7 -12.88 19.78 8.75
N SER A 8 -12.98 19.37 7.50
CA SER A 8 -13.05 17.98 7.06
C SER A 8 -11.95 17.23 7.82
N GLN A 9 -12.34 16.41 8.78
CA GLN A 9 -11.37 15.70 9.62
C GLN A 9 -10.63 14.74 8.69
N TRP A 10 -9.33 14.96 8.51
CA TRP A 10 -8.47 13.93 7.95
C TRP A 10 -8.64 12.69 8.83
N THR A 11 -9.19 11.64 8.24
CA THR A 11 -9.44 10.37 8.89
C THR A 11 -8.84 9.28 8.03
N ALA A 12 -8.32 8.26 8.70
CA ALA A 12 -7.75 7.10 8.05
C ALA A 12 -8.47 5.86 8.55
N LEU A 13 -8.90 5.00 7.62
CA LEU A 13 -9.27 3.63 7.91
C LEU A 13 -8.03 2.77 7.74
N ASP A 14 -7.49 2.25 8.83
CA ASP A 14 -6.37 1.31 8.81
C ASP A 14 -6.86 -0.07 8.32
N LEU A 15 -6.15 -0.64 7.34
CA LEU A 15 -6.44 -1.97 6.78
C LEU A 15 -5.44 -3.02 7.28
N ALA A 16 -4.65 -2.72 8.30
CA ALA A 16 -3.79 -3.70 8.97
C ALA A 16 -4.59 -4.89 9.54
N GLY A 17 -3.87 -5.97 9.84
CA GLY A 17 -4.42 -7.21 10.42
C GLY A 17 -4.35 -8.37 9.44
N GLN A 18 -5.35 -9.24 9.47
CA GLN A 18 -5.38 -10.45 8.66
C GLN A 18 -5.93 -10.17 7.26
N TRP A 19 -5.21 -10.64 6.25
CA TRP A 19 -5.55 -10.58 4.83
C TRP A 19 -5.63 -12.00 4.29
N ARG A 20 -6.55 -12.26 3.35
CA ARG A 20 -6.58 -13.51 2.60
C ARG A 20 -5.42 -13.52 1.62
N VAL A 21 -4.77 -14.66 1.44
CA VAL A 21 -3.61 -14.75 0.54
C VAL A 21 -3.56 -16.07 -0.23
N THR A 22 -3.19 -15.98 -1.49
CA THR A 22 -2.89 -17.13 -2.35
C THR A 22 -1.68 -16.84 -3.24
N LYS A 23 -1.25 -17.83 -4.03
CA LYS A 23 -0.21 -17.63 -5.06
C LYS A 23 -0.77 -16.77 -6.19
N ALA A 24 -0.04 -15.72 -6.58
CA ALA A 24 -0.40 -14.89 -7.72
C ALA A 24 -0.02 -15.59 -9.03
N THR A 25 -0.96 -16.36 -9.57
CA THR A 25 -0.87 -16.92 -10.92
C THR A 25 -1.58 -16.00 -11.93
N ASP A 26 -1.29 -16.15 -13.21
CA ASP A 26 -1.99 -15.40 -14.28
C ASP A 26 -3.51 -15.57 -14.19
N ASP A 27 -4.00 -16.75 -13.77
CA ASP A 27 -5.42 -17.00 -13.58
C ASP A 27 -5.97 -16.23 -12.39
N SER A 28 -5.36 -16.36 -11.20
CA SER A 28 -5.83 -15.65 -10.01
C SER A 28 -5.78 -14.13 -10.16
N LEU A 29 -4.77 -13.59 -10.87
CA LEU A 29 -4.69 -12.15 -11.12
C LEU A 29 -5.79 -11.64 -12.08
N ARG A 30 -6.41 -12.54 -12.86
CA ARG A 30 -7.52 -12.20 -13.76
C ARG A 30 -8.89 -12.42 -13.13
N THR A 31 -9.02 -13.44 -12.29
CA THR A 31 -10.32 -13.94 -11.81
C THR A 31 -10.56 -13.62 -10.34
N SER A 32 -9.51 -13.39 -9.56
CA SER A 32 -9.58 -13.35 -8.09
C SER A 32 -9.31 -11.96 -7.50
N VAL A 33 -9.48 -10.89 -8.27
CA VAL A 33 -9.24 -9.50 -7.83
C VAL A 33 -10.52 -8.69 -7.57
N GLY A 34 -11.68 -9.25 -7.91
CA GLY A 34 -12.99 -8.63 -7.78
C GLY A 34 -13.74 -9.03 -6.50
N LEU A 35 -14.95 -8.48 -6.35
CA LEU A 35 -15.86 -8.74 -5.23
C LEU A 35 -16.48 -10.14 -5.26
N ASP A 36 -16.57 -10.76 -6.42
CA ASP A 36 -17.23 -12.05 -6.68
C ASP A 36 -16.35 -13.28 -6.37
N THR A 37 -15.11 -13.05 -5.94
CA THR A 37 -14.16 -14.12 -5.62
C THR A 37 -14.50 -14.76 -4.27
N ASP A 38 -14.73 -16.07 -4.28
CA ASP A 38 -14.77 -16.86 -3.04
C ASP A 38 -13.35 -17.21 -2.58
N ASP A 39 -12.89 -16.52 -1.52
CA ASP A 39 -11.60 -16.70 -0.89
C ASP A 39 -11.70 -17.24 0.54
N ALA A 40 -12.85 -17.81 0.93
CA ALA A 40 -13.12 -18.26 2.30
C ALA A 40 -12.07 -19.28 2.81
N GLU A 41 -11.60 -20.15 1.90
CA GLU A 41 -10.60 -21.19 2.16
C GLU A 41 -9.16 -20.69 2.03
N TRP A 42 -8.93 -19.44 1.63
CA TRP A 42 -7.57 -18.91 1.49
C TRP A 42 -6.93 -18.73 2.88
N PRO A 43 -5.65 -19.11 3.02
CA PRO A 43 -4.84 -18.75 4.17
C PRO A 43 -4.95 -17.28 4.55
N LEU A 44 -4.87 -17.02 5.85
CA LEU A 44 -4.71 -15.66 6.36
C LEU A 44 -3.23 -15.34 6.55
N ILE A 45 -2.85 -14.10 6.29
CA ILE A 45 -1.52 -13.57 6.57
C ILE A 45 -1.62 -12.17 7.18
N ALA A 46 -0.74 -11.88 8.12
CA ALA A 46 -0.67 -10.58 8.76
C ALA A 46 -0.05 -9.53 7.83
N VAL A 47 -0.71 -8.38 7.71
CA VAL A 47 -0.21 -7.16 7.09
C VAL A 47 -0.19 -6.07 8.16
N PRO A 48 0.92 -5.34 8.35
CA PRO A 48 2.17 -5.43 7.60
C PRO A 48 3.02 -6.66 7.93
N GLY A 49 3.77 -7.16 6.95
CA GLY A 49 4.71 -8.26 7.14
C GLY A 49 5.43 -8.71 5.86
N HIS A 50 6.49 -9.50 6.04
CA HIS A 50 7.11 -10.27 4.97
C HIS A 50 6.44 -11.64 4.86
N TRP A 51 6.23 -12.16 3.66
CA TRP A 51 5.56 -13.44 3.48
C TRP A 51 6.30 -14.59 4.16
N GLN A 52 7.64 -14.60 4.14
CA GLN A 52 8.43 -15.67 4.75
C GLN A 52 8.42 -15.65 6.29
N SER A 53 7.91 -14.57 6.90
CA SER A 53 7.65 -14.55 8.35
C SER A 53 6.42 -15.39 8.74
N HIS A 54 5.58 -15.75 7.77
CA HIS A 54 4.43 -16.61 7.98
C HIS A 54 4.81 -18.08 7.70
N SER A 55 4.50 -18.99 8.62
CA SER A 55 4.95 -20.40 8.56
C SER A 55 4.54 -21.13 7.28
N MET A 56 3.34 -20.87 6.75
CA MET A 56 2.89 -21.47 5.47
C MET A 56 3.64 -20.96 4.23
N PHE A 57 4.32 -19.83 4.34
CA PHE A 57 5.01 -19.16 3.23
C PHE A 57 6.51 -19.00 3.51
N SER A 58 7.07 -19.71 4.50
CA SER A 58 8.47 -19.57 4.94
C SER A 58 9.49 -19.88 3.85
N ASP A 59 9.13 -20.80 2.94
CA ASP A 59 9.97 -21.23 1.81
C ASP A 59 9.52 -20.62 0.47
N GLU A 60 8.51 -19.75 0.48
CA GLU A 60 7.95 -19.15 -0.73
C GLU A 60 8.78 -17.94 -1.18
N SER A 61 8.89 -17.78 -2.50
CA SER A 61 9.53 -16.62 -3.13
C SER A 61 8.55 -15.80 -3.97
N GLY A 62 7.25 -16.03 -3.74
CA GLY A 62 6.16 -15.37 -4.46
C GLY A 62 6.12 -15.70 -5.96
N PRO A 63 5.31 -14.96 -6.72
CA PRO A 63 4.46 -13.86 -6.27
C PRO A 63 3.23 -14.32 -5.48
N LEU A 64 2.69 -13.45 -4.61
CA LEU A 64 1.48 -13.71 -3.82
C LEU A 64 0.41 -12.66 -4.10
N LEU A 65 -0.85 -13.07 -4.06
CA LEU A 65 -2.03 -12.21 -4.18
C LEU A 65 -2.69 -12.08 -2.81
N TYR A 66 -2.76 -10.86 -2.30
CA TYR A 66 -3.39 -10.49 -1.05
C TYR A 66 -4.77 -9.90 -1.31
N ARG A 67 -5.76 -10.23 -0.48
CA ARG A 67 -7.12 -9.68 -0.53
C ARG A 67 -7.59 -9.22 0.84
N LYS A 68 -8.30 -8.11 0.87
CA LYS A 68 -8.92 -7.54 2.05
C LYS A 68 -10.28 -6.97 1.74
N ASP A 69 -11.31 -7.56 2.33
CA ASP A 69 -12.64 -6.99 2.42
C ASP A 69 -12.66 -5.89 3.49
N PHE A 70 -13.38 -4.80 3.20
CA PHE A 70 -13.61 -3.72 4.13
C PHE A 70 -14.88 -2.94 3.77
N GLU A 71 -15.47 -2.30 4.76
CA GLU A 71 -16.56 -1.36 4.56
C GLU A 71 -16.03 0.07 4.50
N LEU A 72 -16.55 0.85 3.56
CA LEU A 72 -16.25 2.27 3.42
C LEU A 72 -17.54 3.04 3.17
N LYS A 73 -17.76 4.10 3.95
CA LYS A 73 -18.87 5.01 3.67
C LYS A 73 -18.59 5.76 2.37
N LYS A 74 -19.60 5.82 1.50
CA LYS A 74 -19.57 6.66 0.29
C LYS A 74 -19.10 8.09 0.63
N PRO A 75 -18.23 8.68 -0.20
CA PRO A 75 -17.75 10.03 0.03
C PRO A 75 -18.90 11.04 -0.05
N GLU A 76 -18.92 12.01 0.86
CA GLU A 76 -19.82 13.16 0.74
C GLU A 76 -19.36 14.11 -0.38
N ASP A 77 -20.17 15.11 -0.73
CA ASP A 77 -19.81 16.07 -1.79
C ASP A 77 -18.50 16.80 -1.45
N GLY A 78 -17.55 16.75 -2.38
CA GLY A 78 -16.21 17.30 -2.22
C GLY A 78 -15.26 16.46 -1.35
N GLU A 79 -15.67 15.32 -0.78
CA GLU A 79 -14.72 14.40 -0.13
C GLU A 79 -13.98 13.55 -1.17
N ARG A 80 -12.72 13.23 -0.86
CA ARG A 80 -11.89 12.33 -1.67
C ARG A 80 -11.35 11.21 -0.81
N ASN A 81 -11.30 10.00 -1.37
CA ASN A 81 -10.75 8.81 -0.74
C ASN A 81 -9.53 8.32 -1.51
N PHE A 82 -8.48 7.93 -0.79
CA PHE A 82 -7.26 7.40 -1.37
C PHE A 82 -6.87 6.09 -0.73
N VAL A 83 -6.58 5.07 -1.53
CA VAL A 83 -5.83 3.89 -1.06
C VAL A 83 -4.37 4.30 -0.93
N VAL A 84 -3.77 4.12 0.24
CA VAL A 84 -2.36 4.45 0.50
C VAL A 84 -1.61 3.22 0.98
N LEU A 85 -0.52 2.90 0.28
CA LEU A 85 0.43 1.83 0.63
C LEU A 85 1.73 2.49 1.06
N ASP A 86 2.15 2.30 2.31
CA ASP A 86 3.39 2.91 2.83
C ASP A 86 4.67 2.17 2.39
N GLY A 87 4.53 0.99 1.79
CA GLY A 87 5.64 0.23 1.22
C GLY A 87 5.30 -1.23 0.94
N LEU A 88 5.84 -1.74 -0.17
CA LEU A 88 5.66 -3.10 -0.66
C LEU A 88 6.98 -3.66 -1.19
N PHE A 89 7.31 -4.91 -0.84
CA PHE A 89 8.45 -5.62 -1.41
C PHE A 89 7.98 -6.53 -2.56
N TYR A 90 8.45 -6.35 -3.79
CA TYR A 90 9.22 -5.21 -4.33
C TYR A 90 8.47 -4.51 -5.47
N GLN A 91 7.78 -5.27 -6.30
CA GLN A 91 6.84 -4.78 -7.30
C GLN A 91 5.45 -5.30 -6.93
N GLY A 92 4.42 -4.50 -7.17
CA GLY A 92 3.07 -4.94 -6.99
C GLY A 92 2.15 -4.47 -8.09
N ASP A 93 0.92 -4.97 -8.02
CA ASP A 93 -0.22 -4.56 -8.82
C ASP A 93 -1.40 -4.40 -7.86
N VAL A 94 -2.12 -3.29 -7.95
CA VAL A 94 -3.17 -2.93 -6.99
C VAL A 94 -4.50 -2.81 -7.71
N TRP A 95 -5.54 -3.41 -7.13
CA TRP A 95 -6.91 -3.33 -7.60
C TRP A 95 -7.88 -2.98 -6.47
N LEU A 96 -8.92 -2.23 -6.79
CA LEU A 96 -10.08 -2.03 -5.93
C LEU A 96 -11.32 -2.50 -6.69
N ASP A 97 -12.04 -3.46 -6.12
CA ASP A 97 -13.25 -4.06 -6.72
C ASP A 97 -13.01 -4.58 -8.15
N GLY A 98 -11.80 -5.09 -8.42
CA GLY A 98 -11.33 -5.55 -9.73
C GLY A 98 -10.85 -4.44 -10.68
N ALA A 99 -11.04 -3.16 -10.36
CA ALA A 99 -10.50 -2.05 -11.14
C ALA A 99 -9.03 -1.82 -10.81
N TYR A 100 -8.16 -1.83 -11.81
CA TYR A 100 -6.73 -1.61 -11.65
C TYR A 100 -6.40 -0.16 -11.27
N LEU A 101 -5.59 0.02 -10.23
CA LEU A 101 -5.17 1.32 -9.70
C LEU A 101 -3.73 1.68 -10.12
N GLY A 102 -2.83 0.69 -10.17
CA GLY A 102 -1.44 0.87 -10.60
C GLY A 102 -0.47 -0.17 -10.05
N ASP A 103 0.80 0.04 -10.38
CA ASP A 103 1.93 -0.87 -10.16
C ASP A 103 2.99 -0.26 -9.23
N PRO A 104 2.83 -0.32 -7.89
CA PRO A 104 3.83 0.23 -6.99
C PRO A 104 5.16 -0.54 -7.10
N GLU A 105 6.26 0.18 -7.25
CA GLU A 105 7.61 -0.39 -7.22
C GLU A 105 8.46 0.30 -6.15
N GLY A 106 9.21 -0.51 -5.40
CA GLY A 106 10.14 -0.04 -4.39
C GLY A 106 9.54 -0.01 -2.99
N TYR A 107 10.22 -0.69 -2.07
CA TYR A 107 9.73 -0.87 -0.70
C TYR A 107 9.74 0.40 0.17
N PHE A 108 10.45 1.44 -0.26
CA PHE A 108 10.69 2.66 0.50
C PHE A 108 9.87 3.86 0.00
N VAL A 109 9.09 3.70 -1.08
CA VAL A 109 8.27 4.77 -1.64
C VAL A 109 6.80 4.49 -1.29
N PRO A 110 6.11 5.41 -0.60
CA PRO A 110 4.68 5.30 -0.41
C PRO A 110 3.95 5.61 -1.72
N HIS A 111 2.86 4.89 -1.97
CA HIS A 111 2.01 5.06 -3.16
C HIS A 111 0.60 5.40 -2.71
N ALA A 112 -0.08 6.28 -3.45
CA ALA A 112 -1.44 6.68 -3.16
C ALA A 112 -2.26 6.78 -4.44
N TYR A 113 -3.45 6.18 -4.42
CA TYR A 113 -4.36 6.10 -5.57
C TYR A 113 -5.68 6.76 -5.22
N ASP A 114 -6.16 7.70 -6.03
CA ASP A 114 -7.50 8.25 -5.86
C ASP A 114 -8.54 7.20 -6.23
N VAL A 115 -9.33 6.79 -5.24
CA VAL A 115 -10.39 5.80 -5.39
C VAL A 115 -11.78 6.40 -5.17
N THR A 116 -11.90 7.73 -5.16
CA THR A 116 -13.16 8.44 -4.84
C THR A 116 -14.32 7.98 -5.71
N ALA A 117 -14.08 7.82 -7.02
CA ALA A 117 -15.12 7.38 -7.96
C ALA A 117 -15.58 5.94 -7.69
N LEU A 118 -14.64 5.03 -7.39
CA LEU A 118 -14.92 3.63 -7.09
C LEU A 118 -15.62 3.48 -5.72
N ALA A 119 -15.14 4.20 -4.71
CA ALA A 119 -15.71 4.26 -3.37
C ALA A 119 -17.14 4.84 -3.31
N ASN A 120 -17.63 5.44 -4.40
CA ASN A 120 -19.01 5.93 -4.48
C ASN A 120 -19.99 4.88 -5.04
N LEU A 121 -19.48 3.79 -5.64
CA LEU A 121 -20.30 2.77 -6.27
C LEU A 121 -21.05 1.94 -5.21
N ASP A 122 -20.36 1.52 -4.16
CA ASP A 122 -20.91 0.69 -3.09
C ASP A 122 -20.37 1.11 -1.70
N THR A 123 -20.71 0.36 -0.66
CA THR A 123 -20.15 0.48 0.69
C THR A 123 -19.25 -0.69 1.08
N GLU A 124 -19.41 -1.84 0.43
CA GLU A 124 -18.54 -3.01 0.59
C GLU A 124 -17.51 -3.02 -0.53
N HIS A 125 -16.24 -3.20 -0.16
CA HIS A 125 -15.12 -3.12 -1.09
C HIS A 125 -14.09 -4.21 -0.84
N VAL A 126 -13.38 -4.59 -1.90
CA VAL A 126 -12.23 -5.50 -1.85
C VAL A 126 -10.99 -4.80 -2.40
N LEU A 127 -9.96 -4.72 -1.57
CA LEU A 127 -8.62 -4.33 -1.99
C LEU A 127 -7.81 -5.59 -2.28
N ALA A 128 -7.39 -5.76 -3.53
CA ALA A 128 -6.52 -6.85 -3.97
C ALA A 128 -5.14 -6.29 -4.34
N ILE A 129 -4.07 -6.95 -3.88
CA ILE A 129 -2.69 -6.54 -4.12
C ILE A 129 -1.87 -7.77 -4.51
N GLY A 130 -1.41 -7.81 -5.75
CA GLY A 130 -0.38 -8.75 -6.19
C GLY A 130 0.98 -8.23 -5.77
N ALA A 131 1.82 -9.06 -5.15
CA ALA A 131 3.17 -8.68 -4.74
C ALA A 131 4.19 -9.68 -5.29
N THR A 132 5.23 -9.14 -5.93
CA THR A 132 6.34 -9.87 -6.53
C THR A 132 7.66 -9.36 -5.96
N CYS A 133 8.51 -10.27 -5.51
CA CYS A 133 9.87 -9.97 -5.08
C CYS A 133 10.80 -11.07 -5.59
N ALA A 134 11.27 -10.91 -6.83
CA ALA A 134 12.11 -11.92 -7.46
C ALA A 134 13.38 -12.22 -6.62
N PRO A 135 13.74 -13.50 -6.40
CA PRO A 135 15.01 -13.87 -5.81
C PRO A 135 16.19 -13.35 -6.65
N GLN A 136 17.21 -12.82 -5.98
CA GLN A 136 18.36 -12.22 -6.65
C GLN A 136 19.51 -13.24 -6.68
N ARG A 137 19.57 -14.09 -7.70
CA ARG A 137 20.57 -15.18 -7.77
C ARG A 137 21.95 -14.74 -8.23
N ASP A 138 22.02 -13.70 -9.05
CA ASP A 138 23.28 -13.10 -9.51
C ASP A 138 23.53 -11.76 -8.80
N LYS A 139 24.62 -11.70 -8.03
CA LYS A 139 24.99 -10.48 -7.29
C LYS A 139 25.40 -9.31 -8.20
N LYS A 140 25.81 -9.59 -9.45
CA LYS A 140 26.22 -8.58 -10.44
C LYS A 140 25.08 -8.12 -11.35
N ALA A 141 23.98 -8.87 -11.40
CA ALA A 141 22.85 -8.61 -12.29
C ALA A 141 21.52 -8.55 -11.52
N LYS A 142 21.48 -7.77 -10.44
CA LYS A 142 20.26 -7.59 -9.65
C LYS A 142 19.18 -6.87 -10.47
N ARG A 143 17.92 -7.22 -10.21
CA ARG A 143 16.72 -6.58 -10.80
C ARG A 143 15.91 -5.80 -9.77
N ASN A 144 16.02 -6.14 -8.49
CA ASN A 144 15.35 -5.41 -7.42
C ASN A 144 16.36 -4.56 -6.63
N ILE A 145 15.94 -3.37 -6.19
CA ILE A 145 16.71 -2.52 -5.27
C ILE A 145 16.29 -2.85 -3.83
N THR A 146 16.77 -3.98 -3.31
CA THR A 146 16.42 -4.48 -1.96
C THR A 146 17.56 -4.37 -0.95
N GLY A 147 18.77 -4.05 -1.40
CA GLY A 147 19.93 -3.85 -0.53
C GLY A 147 20.17 -5.03 0.42
N VAL A 148 20.29 -4.72 1.71
CA VAL A 148 20.57 -5.70 2.78
C VAL A 148 19.47 -6.75 2.97
N PHE A 149 18.25 -6.50 2.48
CA PHE A 149 17.10 -7.38 2.70
C PHE A 149 17.10 -8.65 1.84
N GLN A 150 17.92 -8.73 0.79
CA GLN A 150 18.15 -9.98 0.04
C GLN A 150 19.63 -10.37 0.01
N HIS A 151 20.53 -9.44 0.34
CA HIS A 151 21.97 -9.66 0.21
C HIS A 151 22.78 -8.90 1.26
N TRP A 152 23.15 -9.63 2.30
CA TRP A 152 24.06 -9.21 3.35
C TRP A 152 24.80 -10.45 3.88
N ASP A 153 25.98 -10.31 4.47
CA ASP A 153 26.77 -11.44 4.99
C ASP A 153 26.17 -12.09 6.24
N CYS A 154 25.24 -11.39 6.92
CA CYS A 154 24.56 -11.89 8.11
C CYS A 154 23.10 -12.32 7.88
N ILE A 155 22.61 -12.38 6.63
CA ILE A 155 21.25 -12.82 6.32
C ILE A 155 21.26 -14.21 5.68
N ASN A 156 20.21 -15.00 5.93
CA ASN A 156 20.02 -16.27 5.22
C ASN A 156 19.97 -16.00 3.70
N PRO A 157 20.84 -16.62 2.88
CA PRO A 157 20.85 -16.41 1.43
C PRO A 157 19.57 -16.82 0.70
N SER A 158 18.73 -17.67 1.31
CA SER A 158 17.42 -18.05 0.75
C SER A 158 16.29 -17.12 1.18
N PHE A 159 16.56 -16.13 2.04
CA PHE A 159 15.53 -15.22 2.54
C PHE A 159 14.99 -14.33 1.42
N ASN A 160 13.67 -14.18 1.41
CA ASN A 160 12.94 -13.31 0.50
C ASN A 160 12.04 -12.36 1.30
N PRO A 161 12.25 -11.03 1.21
CA PRO A 161 11.48 -10.04 1.97
C PRO A 161 10.14 -9.68 1.32
N GLY A 162 9.66 -10.43 0.32
CA GLY A 162 8.44 -10.05 -0.39
C GLY A 162 7.21 -9.91 0.51
N GLY A 163 6.26 -9.09 0.06
CA GLY A 163 4.99 -8.85 0.75
C GLY A 163 4.76 -7.38 1.11
N ILE A 164 3.62 -7.14 1.74
CA ILE A 164 3.15 -5.80 2.14
C ILE A 164 3.76 -5.48 3.52
N TRP A 165 4.98 -4.95 3.54
CA TRP A 165 5.77 -4.80 4.78
C TRP A 165 5.44 -3.56 5.62
N ARG A 166 4.62 -2.65 5.09
CA ARG A 166 4.19 -1.42 5.77
C ARG A 166 2.67 -1.25 5.68
N GLY A 167 2.16 -0.23 6.37
CA GLY A 167 0.74 0.01 6.51
C GLY A 167 0.02 0.21 5.17
N VAL A 168 -1.24 -0.20 5.16
CA VAL A 168 -2.20 0.04 4.08
C VAL A 168 -3.42 0.70 4.71
N ARG A 169 -3.91 1.79 4.12
CA ARG A 169 -5.05 2.54 4.67
C ARG A 169 -5.88 3.20 3.58
N ILE A 170 -7.12 3.53 3.92
CA ILE A 170 -7.91 4.51 3.17
C ILE A 170 -7.76 5.87 3.85
N GLU A 171 -7.21 6.86 3.16
CA GLU A 171 -7.19 8.24 3.61
C GLU A 171 -8.37 9.00 3.03
N ARG A 172 -9.12 9.69 3.91
CA ARG A 172 -10.17 10.62 3.51
C ARG A 172 -9.67 12.06 3.62
N THR A 173 -9.92 12.85 2.58
CA THR A 173 -9.63 14.28 2.55
C THR A 173 -10.85 15.06 2.10
N GLY A 174 -10.82 16.38 2.29
CA GLY A 174 -11.71 17.29 1.55
C GLY A 174 -11.35 17.35 0.05
N PRO A 175 -11.80 18.40 -0.66
CA PRO A 175 -11.68 18.47 -2.12
C PRO A 175 -10.23 18.60 -2.59
N VAL A 176 -9.34 19.03 -1.70
CA VAL A 176 -7.91 19.22 -1.96
C VAL A 176 -7.11 18.37 -0.98
N ARG A 177 -6.22 17.54 -1.52
CA ARG A 177 -5.20 16.81 -0.75
C ARG A 177 -3.88 17.56 -0.86
N ILE A 178 -3.09 17.57 0.21
CA ILE A 178 -1.68 17.98 0.13
C ILE A 178 -0.89 16.68 -0.03
N ASP A 179 -0.32 16.46 -1.22
CA ASP A 179 0.47 15.26 -1.50
C ASP A 179 1.89 15.35 -0.95
N ALA A 180 2.46 16.57 -0.89
CA ALA A 180 3.75 16.77 -0.25
C ALA A 180 3.85 18.16 0.38
N LEU A 181 4.32 18.23 1.63
CA LEU A 181 4.67 19.46 2.30
C LEU A 181 6.18 19.46 2.59
N ARG A 182 6.89 20.41 2.01
CA ARG A 182 8.32 20.63 2.28
C ARG A 182 8.49 21.91 3.10
N VAL A 183 9.18 21.78 4.23
CA VAL A 183 9.64 22.92 5.04
C VAL A 183 11.16 22.97 4.97
N LEU A 184 11.70 24.09 4.50
CA LEU A 184 13.13 24.34 4.39
C LEU A 184 13.53 25.49 5.32
N CYS A 185 14.35 25.21 6.32
CA CYS A 185 15.02 26.25 7.09
C CYS A 185 16.17 26.83 6.25
N ARG A 186 16.10 28.12 5.94
CA ARG A 186 17.13 28.81 5.16
C ARG A 186 18.28 29.28 6.06
N ASP A 187 17.93 29.83 7.21
CA ASP A 187 18.86 30.25 8.26
C ASP A 187 18.13 30.31 9.61
N ALA A 188 18.88 30.14 10.70
CA ALA A 188 18.38 30.21 12.07
C ALA A 188 19.43 30.80 13.01
N SER A 189 18.94 31.45 14.06
CA SER A 189 19.70 32.04 15.17
C SER A 189 18.89 31.84 16.47
N GLU A 190 19.42 32.24 17.62
CA GLU A 190 18.70 32.17 18.90
C GLU A 190 17.39 32.98 18.92
N ALA A 191 17.32 34.08 18.16
CA ALA A 191 16.17 34.99 18.18
C ALA A 191 15.18 34.78 17.00
N ARG A 192 15.61 34.13 15.91
CA ARG A 192 14.77 33.98 14.70
C ARG A 192 15.20 32.81 13.81
N ALA A 193 14.25 32.31 13.01
CA ALA A 193 14.50 31.41 11.89
C ALA A 193 13.69 31.81 10.65
N ASN A 194 14.26 31.63 9.46
CA ASN A 194 13.62 31.88 8.18
C ASN A 194 13.23 30.55 7.52
N LEU A 195 11.93 30.29 7.40
CA LEU A 195 11.41 29.05 6.82
C LEU A 195 10.76 29.31 5.45
N ARG A 196 11.02 28.42 4.49
CA ARG A 196 10.27 28.33 3.24
C ARG A 196 9.38 27.08 3.27
N LEU A 197 8.07 27.30 3.15
CA LEU A 197 7.10 26.23 3.01
C LEU A 197 6.74 26.07 1.52
N THR A 198 6.59 24.85 1.06
CA THR A 198 6.12 24.53 -0.30
C THR A 198 5.22 23.32 -0.22
N ALA A 199 4.01 23.44 -0.76
CA ALA A 199 3.05 22.34 -0.82
C ALA A 199 2.82 21.94 -2.27
N ARG A 200 2.74 20.64 -2.51
CA ARG A 200 2.19 20.05 -3.74
C ARG A 200 0.82 19.50 -3.40
N LEU A 201 -0.16 19.84 -4.23
CA LEU A 201 -1.54 19.40 -4.12
C LEU A 201 -1.78 18.19 -5.04
#